data_AF-A0AAP5KC88-F1
#
_entry.id   AF-A0AAP5KC88-F1
#
_cell.length_a   1.000
_cell.length_b   1.000
_cell.length_c   1.000
_cell.angle_alpha   90.00
_cell.angle_beta   90.00
_cell.angle_gamma   90.00
#
_symmetry.space_group_name_H-M   'P 1'
#
loop_
_entity.id
_entity.type
_entity.pdbx_description
1 polymer ?
#
loop_
_entity_poly.entity_id
_entity_poly.type
_entity_poly.pdbx_seq_one_letter_code
_entity_poly.pdbx_strand_id
1 'polypeptide(L)'
;MIEPIAITTEELVNQRIIYIRFRGSYGEFRKQSRKLFKELFDFATENNLIVQDETKVLTMYDDNPFITQEKKLRTSPAMPFHLNYM
;
A
#
# COMPACT_ATOMS: atom_id res chain seq x y z
N MET A 1 -28.06 5.51 -1.79
CA MET A 1 -27.00 6.20 -1.03
C MET A 1 -26.24 5.14 -0.29
N ILE A 2 -24.91 5.10 -0.41
CA ILE A 2 -24.09 4.26 0.45
C ILE A 2 -23.90 5.10 1.72
N GLU A 3 -24.51 4.70 2.83
CA GLU A 3 -24.31 5.38 4.10
C GLU A 3 -22.82 5.36 4.47
N PRO A 4 -22.26 6.47 5.00
CA PRO A 4 -20.89 6.47 5.48
C PRO A 4 -20.71 5.40 6.54
N ILE A 5 -19.69 4.58 6.37
CA ILE A 5 -19.23 3.64 7.39
C ILE A 5 -18.72 4.47 8.56
N ALA A 6 -19.16 4.15 9.78
CA ALA A 6 -18.65 4.79 11.00
C ALA A 6 -17.12 4.77 11.00
N ILE A 7 -16.49 5.87 11.42
CA ILE A 7 -15.03 5.91 11.61
C ILE A 7 -14.72 5.01 12.80
N THR A 8 -14.02 3.90 12.56
CA THR A 8 -13.55 2.99 13.60
C THR A 8 -12.03 3.10 13.76
N THR A 9 -11.54 2.70 14.93
CA THR A 9 -10.11 2.60 15.21
C THR A 9 -9.77 1.15 15.52
N GLU A 10 -8.72 0.63 14.88
CA GLU A 10 -8.18 -0.71 15.12
C GLU A 10 -6.68 -0.61 15.37
N GLU A 11 -6.17 -1.44 16.27
CA GLU A 11 -4.73 -1.54 16.53
C GLU A 11 -4.11 -2.63 15.65
N LEU A 12 -3.04 -2.29 14.93
CA LEU A 12 -2.30 -3.22 14.08
C LEU A 12 -1.05 -3.72 14.83
N VAL A 13 -1.24 -4.73 15.67
CA VAL A 13 -0.17 -5.32 16.49
C VAL A 13 0.71 -6.25 15.66
N ASN A 14 2.03 -6.17 15.83
CA ASN A 14 3.03 -7.04 15.19
C ASN A 14 2.98 -7.07 13.65
N GLN A 15 2.52 -5.99 13.03
CA GLN A 15 2.44 -5.90 11.58
C GLN A 15 3.65 -5.14 11.01
N ARG A 16 4.26 -5.71 9.97
CA ARG A 16 5.27 -5.03 9.14
C ARG A 16 4.66 -4.74 7.78
N ILE A 17 5.29 -3.84 7.03
CA ILE A 17 4.82 -3.46 5.70
C ILE A 17 5.97 -3.46 4.71
N ILE A 18 5.75 -4.08 3.55
CA ILE A 18 6.58 -3.88 2.37
C ILE A 18 5.88 -2.87 1.47
N TYR A 19 6.64 -1.99 0.83
CA TYR A 19 6.08 -0.99 -0.08
C TYR A 19 7.07 -0.60 -1.18
N ILE A 20 6.53 -0.16 -2.30
CA ILE A 20 7.31 0.52 -3.36
C ILE A 20 6.88 1.98 -3.36
N ARG A 21 7.80 2.92 -3.18
CA ARG A 21 7.47 4.35 -3.21
C ARG A 21 7.58 4.92 -4.61
N PHE A 22 6.45 5.30 -5.20
CA PHE A 22 6.40 6.05 -6.44
C PHE A 22 6.42 7.56 -6.14
N ARG A 23 7.17 8.33 -6.94
CA ARG A 23 7.18 9.80 -6.92
C ARG A 23 6.63 10.33 -8.24
N GLY A 24 5.62 11.18 -8.16
CA GLY A 24 4.91 11.74 -9.32
C GLY A 24 3.43 11.91 -9.02
N SER A 25 2.69 12.41 -10.00
CA SER A 25 1.26 12.65 -9.82
C SER A 25 0.47 11.37 -9.58
N TYR A 26 -0.72 11.49 -8.99
CA TYR A 26 -1.63 10.34 -8.87
C TYR A 26 -2.07 9.81 -10.25
N GLY A 27 -2.12 10.66 -11.28
CA GLY A 27 -2.38 10.25 -12.65
C GLY A 27 -1.24 9.43 -13.25
N GLU A 28 0.01 9.83 -13.01
CA GLU A 28 1.20 9.07 -13.40
C GLU A 28 1.30 7.75 -12.64
N PHE A 29 1.03 7.77 -11.33
CA PHE A 29 0.95 6.58 -10.51
C PHE A 29 -0.08 5.59 -11.07
N ARG A 30 -1.29 6.04 -11.41
CA ARG A 30 -2.35 5.17 -11.97
C ARG A 30 -1.86 4.43 -13.22
N LYS A 31 -1.14 5.10 -14.11
CA LYS A 31 -0.58 4.49 -15.35
C LYS A 31 0.47 3.41 -15.05
N GLN A 32 1.21 3.54 -13.96
CA GLN A 32 2.28 2.60 -13.58
C GLN A 32 1.85 1.57 -12.52
N SER A 33 0.72 1.80 -11.85
CA SER A 33 0.27 1.06 -10.68
C SER A 33 0.26 -0.46 -10.89
N ARG A 34 -0.25 -0.93 -12.04
CA ARG A 34 -0.27 -2.36 -12.39
C ARG A 34 1.12 -3.00 -12.36
N LYS A 35 2.13 -2.30 -12.90
CA LYS A 35 3.52 -2.77 -12.89
C LYS A 35 4.07 -2.81 -11.46
N LEU A 36 3.85 -1.75 -10.69
CA LEU A 36 4.33 -1.64 -9.31
C LEU A 36 3.69 -2.69 -8.39
N PHE A 37 2.38 -2.93 -8.52
CA PHE A 37 1.72 -4.01 -7.78
C PHE A 37 2.29 -5.36 -8.16
N LYS A 38 2.52 -5.64 -9.45
CA LYS A 38 3.13 -6.90 -9.87
C LYS A 38 4.50 -7.10 -9.22
N GLU A 39 5.37 -6.10 -9.27
CA GLU A 39 6.70 -6.15 -8.63
C GLU A 39 6.60 -6.41 -7.12
N LEU A 40 5.64 -5.75 -6.44
CA LEU A 40 5.40 -5.96 -5.02
C LEU A 40 4.90 -7.38 -4.71
N PHE A 41 3.99 -7.92 -5.52
CA PHE A 41 3.47 -9.28 -5.39
C PHE A 41 4.53 -10.34 -5.68
N ASP A 42 5.34 -10.16 -6.73
CA ASP A 42 6.43 -11.06 -7.07
C ASP A 42 7.40 -11.16 -5.88
N PHE A 43 7.83 -10.01 -5.34
CA PHE A 43 8.68 -9.95 -4.15
C PHE A 43 8.05 -10.65 -2.94
N ALA A 44 6.79 -10.37 -2.65
CA ALA A 44 6.08 -10.99 -1.53
C ALA A 44 5.97 -12.51 -1.67
N THR A 45 5.76 -13.00 -2.90
CA THR A 45 5.66 -14.43 -3.21
C THR A 45 7.01 -15.12 -3.03
N GLU A 46 8.08 -14.56 -3.60
CA GLU A 46 9.44 -15.10 -3.51
C GLU A 46 9.95 -15.19 -2.05
N ASN A 47 9.46 -14.30 -1.19
CA ASN A 47 9.85 -14.23 0.22
C ASN A 47 8.84 -14.91 1.17
N ASN A 48 7.85 -15.64 0.65
CA ASN A 48 6.80 -16.33 1.43
C ASN A 48 6.06 -15.39 2.40
N LEU A 49 5.78 -14.16 1.98
CA LEU A 49 5.10 -13.13 2.79
C LEU A 49 3.57 -13.13 2.60
N ILE A 50 3.05 -13.91 1.65
CA ILE A 50 1.62 -13.97 1.34
C ILE A 50 0.99 -15.16 2.09
N VAL A 51 0.11 -14.84 3.03
CA VAL A 51 -0.87 -15.77 3.60
C VAL A 51 -2.18 -15.59 2.85
N GLN A 52 -2.69 -16.69 2.27
CA GLN A 52 -3.95 -16.70 1.53
C GLN A 52 -5.10 -16.24 2.44
N ASP A 53 -6.02 -15.44 1.89
CA ASP A 53 -7.21 -14.91 2.57
C ASP A 53 -6.95 -13.95 3.76
N GLU A 54 -5.69 -13.76 4.18
CA GLU A 54 -5.29 -12.83 5.24
C GLU A 54 -4.53 -11.60 4.73
N THR A 55 -3.65 -11.78 3.73
CA THR A 55 -2.77 -10.71 3.25
C THR A 55 -3.59 -9.62 2.57
N LYS A 56 -3.46 -8.39 3.07
CA LYS A 56 -4.12 -7.21 2.51
C LYS A 56 -3.20 -6.51 1.51
N VAL A 57 -3.81 -5.73 0.63
CA VAL A 57 -3.10 -4.79 -0.25
C VAL A 57 -3.66 -3.41 0.01
N LEU A 58 -2.78 -2.42 0.15
CA LEU A 58 -3.17 -1.03 0.36
C LEU A 58 -2.33 -0.07 -0.47
N THR A 59 -2.82 1.15 -0.62
CA THR A 59 -2.06 2.26 -1.23
C THR A 59 -1.93 3.37 -0.22
N MET A 60 -0.70 3.76 0.09
CA MET A 60 -0.39 4.87 1.00
C MET A 60 -0.19 6.15 0.20
N TYR A 61 -0.84 7.23 0.63
CA TYR A 61 -0.62 8.58 0.13
C TYR A 61 0.09 9.37 1.22
N ASP A 62 1.39 9.61 1.06
CA ASP A 62 2.23 10.23 2.11
C ASP A 62 2.10 11.77 2.14
N ASP A 63 1.50 12.35 1.11
CA ASP A 63 1.48 13.79 0.86
C ASP A 63 0.05 14.31 0.66
N ASN A 64 -0.20 15.52 1.14
CA ASN A 64 -1.44 16.24 0.85
C ASN A 64 -1.33 16.92 -0.54
N PRO A 65 -2.19 16.57 -1.51
CA PRO A 65 -2.13 17.12 -2.87
C PRO A 65 -2.45 18.62 -2.97
N PHE A 66 -3.05 19.21 -1.94
CA PHE A 66 -3.31 20.65 -1.87
C PHE A 66 -2.10 21.46 -1.37
N ILE A 67 -1.07 20.79 -0.85
CA ILE A 67 0.13 21.43 -0.26
C ILE A 67 1.38 21.05 -1.08
N THR A 68 1.50 19.79 -1.46
CA THR A 68 2.68 19.25 -2.14
C THR A 68 2.55 19.40 -3.65
N GLN A 69 3.61 19.89 -4.30
CA GLN A 69 3.68 19.97 -5.76
C GLN A 69 3.45 18.59 -6.40
N GLU A 70 2.61 18.54 -7.44
CA GLU A 70 2.14 17.30 -8.06
C GLU A 70 3.27 16.31 -8.40
N LYS A 71 4.35 16.78 -9.02
CA LYS A 71 5.51 15.95 -9.40
C LYS A 71 6.33 15.40 -8.21
N LYS A 72 6.05 15.87 -7.00
CA LYS A 72 6.72 15.47 -5.76
C LYS A 72 5.85 14.61 -4.86
N LEU A 73 4.59 14.38 -5.23
CA LEU A 73 3.69 13.51 -4.47
C LEU A 73 4.28 12.10 -4.39
N ARG A 74 4.15 11.49 -3.22
CA ARG A 74 4.56 10.11 -2.96
C ARG A 74 3.32 9.24 -2.77
N THR A 75 3.23 8.21 -3.59
CA THR A 75 2.19 7.17 -3.50
C THR A 75 2.87 5.81 -3.43
N SER A 76 2.47 4.96 -2.49
CA SER A 76 3.13 3.69 -2.27
C SER A 76 2.14 2.53 -2.27
N PRO A 77 2.14 1.65 -3.29
CA PRO A 77 1.62 0.30 -3.18
C PRO A 77 2.31 -0.41 -2.02
N ALA A 78 1.52 -1.05 -1.16
CA ALA A 78 2.03 -1.67 0.03
C ALA A 78 1.25 -2.94 0.40
N MET A 79 1.94 -3.86 1.07
CA MET A 79 1.36 -5.08 1.63
C MET A 79 1.84 -5.24 3.07
N PRO A 80 0.92 -5.21 4.05
CA PRO A 80 1.25 -5.65 5.38
C PRO A 80 1.52 -7.16 5.41
N PHE A 81 2.44 -7.57 6.28
CA PHE A 81 2.73 -8.97 6.56
C PHE A 81 3.02 -9.15 8.06
N HIS A 82 2.87 -10.38 8.54
CA HIS A 82 3.20 -10.76 9.91
C HIS A 82 4.55 -11.47 9.95
N LEU A 83 5.33 -11.22 11.00
CA LEU A 83 6.44 -12.11 11.31
C LEU A 83 5.88 -13.29 12.11
N ASN A 84 5.97 -14.49 11.53
CA ASN A 84 5.87 -15.69 12.33
C ASN A 84 7.15 -15.78 13.16
N TYR A 85 7.05 -15.68 14.49
CA TYR A 85 8.13 -16.10 15.37
C TYR A 85 8.25 -17.61 15.20
N MET A 86 9.30 -18.06 14.51
CA MET A 86 9.74 -19.46 14.53
C MET A 86 10.33 -19.80 15.89
#